data_AF-X1ULM4-F1
#
_entry.id   AF-X1ULM4-F1
#
_cell.length_a   1.000
_cell.length_b   1.000
_cell.length_c   1.000
_cell.angle_alpha   90.00
_cell.angle_beta   90.00
_cell.angle_gamma   90.00
#
_symmetry.space_group_name_H-M   'P 1'
#
loop_
_entity.id
_entity.type
_entity.pdbx_description
1 polymer ?
#
loop_
_entity_poly.entity_id
_entity_poly.type
_entity_poly.pdbx_seq_one_letter_code
_entity_poly.pdbx_strand_id
1 'polypeptide(L)'
;MRKNKWNKILIFGILTLIFILSISGVVQANNQGKITAIVVQGNENISLDLIISQITSNLQDVFSKENIEKDMKAVYDLGYFEDVR
;
A
#
# COMPACT_ATOMS: atom_id res chain seq x y z
N MET A 1 -52.51 -25.50 -9.23
CA MET A 1 -51.18 -25.60 -8.58
C MET A 1 -50.00 -25.76 -9.58
N ARG A 2 -49.92 -24.96 -10.67
CA ARG A 2 -48.85 -25.11 -11.71
C ARG A 2 -47.97 -23.87 -11.93
N LYS A 3 -48.38 -22.69 -11.44
CA LYS A 3 -47.65 -21.42 -11.59
C LYS A 3 -46.36 -21.35 -10.73
N ASN A 4 -46.37 -22.04 -9.60
CA ASN A 4 -45.31 -22.09 -8.60
C ASN A 4 -44.06 -22.89 -9.04
N LYS A 5 -44.17 -23.80 -10.02
CA LYS A 5 -42.99 -24.49 -10.58
C LYS A 5 -42.19 -23.59 -11.51
N TRP A 6 -42.87 -22.78 -12.33
CA TRP A 6 -42.23 -21.81 -13.23
C TRP A 6 -41.58 -20.65 -12.47
N ASN A 7 -42.22 -20.16 -11.40
CA ASN A 7 -41.60 -19.16 -10.53
C ASN A 7 -40.31 -19.68 -9.88
N LYS A 8 -40.27 -20.96 -9.47
CA LYS A 8 -39.06 -21.58 -8.92
C LYS A 8 -37.93 -21.69 -9.94
N ILE A 9 -38.25 -22.01 -11.19
CA ILE A 9 -37.28 -22.08 -12.29
C ILE A 9 -36.71 -20.70 -12.61
N LEU A 10 -37.56 -19.67 -12.66
CA LEU A 10 -37.13 -18.28 -12.84
C LEU A 10 -36.23 -17.80 -11.70
N ILE A 11 -36.60 -18.11 -10.45
CA ILE A 11 -35.79 -17.77 -9.27
C ILE A 11 -34.43 -18.49 -9.30
N PHE A 12 -34.39 -19.75 -9.72
CA PHE A 12 -33.14 -20.51 -9.86
C PHE A 12 -32.23 -19.92 -10.97
N GLY A 13 -32.81 -19.49 -12.09
CA GLY A 13 -32.07 -18.81 -13.16
C GLY A 13 -31.48 -17.48 -12.70
N ILE A 14 -32.23 -16.71 -11.91
CA ILE A 14 -31.75 -15.43 -11.35
C ILE A 14 -30.65 -15.66 -10.31
N LEU A 15 -30.81 -16.66 -9.43
CA LEU A 15 -29.80 -17.02 -8.41
C LEU A 15 -28.48 -17.48 -9.04
N THR A 16 -28.55 -18.29 -10.11
CA THR A 16 -27.36 -18.74 -10.82
C THR A 16 -26.66 -17.60 -11.56
N LEU A 17 -27.40 -16.65 -12.12
CA LEU A 17 -26.83 -15.46 -12.75
C LEU A 17 -26.12 -14.55 -11.74
N ILE A 18 -26.71 -14.34 -10.56
CA ILE A 18 -26.09 -13.57 -9.46
C ILE A 18 -24.84 -14.27 -8.95
N PHE A 19 -24.89 -15.61 -8.83
CA PHE A 19 -23.74 -16.41 -8.40
C PHE A 19 -22.55 -16.29 -9.38
N ILE A 20 -22.80 -16.23 -10.69
CA ILE A 20 -21.76 -16.03 -11.71
C ILE A 20 -21.17 -14.61 -11.63
N LEU A 21 -21.99 -13.59 -11.33
CA LEU A 21 -21.53 -12.20 -11.20
C LEU A 21 -20.64 -11.97 -9.99
N SER A 22 -20.82 -12.72 -8.90
CA SER A 22 -20.02 -12.59 -7.67
C SER A 22 -18.58 -13.12 -7.78
N ILE A 23 -18.21 -13.81 -8.86
CA ILE A 23 -16.86 -14.41 -9.02
C ILE A 23 -15.85 -13.39 -9.58
N SER A 24 -16.28 -12.15 -9.89
CA SER A 24 -15.36 -11.11 -10.38
C SER A 24 -14.48 -10.60 -9.23
N GLY A 25 -13.30 -11.18 -9.07
CA GLY A 25 -12.26 -10.68 -8.17
C GLY A 25 -11.79 -9.30 -8.61
N VAL A 26 -11.89 -8.30 -7.73
CA VAL A 26 -11.34 -6.97 -7.97
C VAL A 26 -9.82 -7.05 -7.79
N VAL A 27 -9.07 -7.05 -8.89
CA VAL A 27 -7.61 -6.88 -8.85
C VAL A 27 -7.32 -5.38 -8.72
N GLN A 28 -7.00 -4.92 -7.52
CA GLN A 28 -6.46 -3.57 -7.34
C GLN A 28 -5.01 -3.55 -7.81
N ALA A 29 -4.75 -2.84 -8.89
CA ALA A 29 -3.38 -2.51 -9.31
C ALA A 29 -2.80 -1.48 -8.33
N ASN A 30 -2.02 -1.95 -7.36
CA ASN A 30 -1.25 -1.07 -6.49
C ASN A 30 0.02 -0.63 -7.23
N ASN A 31 -0.04 0.50 -7.95
CA ASN A 31 1.10 1.12 -8.64
C ASN A 31 2.06 1.82 -7.66
N GLN A 32 2.36 1.19 -6.52
CA GLN A 32 3.42 1.66 -5.64
C GLN A 32 4.76 1.23 -6.24
N GLY A 33 5.55 2.22 -6.68
CA GLY A 33 6.91 2.00 -7.14
C GLY A 33 7.78 1.38 -6.05
N LYS A 34 8.96 0.88 -6.42
CA LYS A 34 9.93 0.38 -5.44
C LYS A 34 11.01 1.41 -5.17
N ILE A 35 11.56 1.38 -3.96
CA ILE A 35 12.71 2.22 -3.61
C ILE A 35 13.94 1.68 -4.34
N THR A 36 14.52 2.49 -5.24
CA THR A 36 15.68 2.09 -6.05
C THR A 36 16.99 2.63 -5.50
N ALA A 37 16.95 3.71 -4.73
CA ALA A 37 18.09 4.34 -4.09
C ALA A 37 17.63 5.16 -2.88
N ILE A 38 18.50 5.29 -1.88
CA ILE A 38 18.37 6.21 -0.76
C ILE A 38 19.63 7.06 -0.74
N VAL A 39 19.47 8.38 -0.85
CA VAL A 39 20.59 9.33 -0.93
C VAL A 39 20.37 10.41 0.11
N VAL A 40 21.33 10.58 1.01
CA VAL A 40 21.33 11.63 2.03
C VAL A 40 22.13 12.82 1.49
N GLN A 41 21.57 14.02 1.63
CA GLN A 41 22.20 15.28 1.19
C GLN A 41 22.07 16.34 2.29
N GLY A 42 23.03 17.26 2.38
CA GLY A 42 23.02 18.35 3.36
C GLY A 42 23.49 17.97 4.77
N ASN A 43 24.00 16.75 4.96
CA ASN A 43 24.64 16.36 6.21
C ASN A 43 26.09 16.88 6.25
N GLU A 44 26.36 17.87 7.12
CA GLU A 44 27.71 18.44 7.29
C GLU A 44 28.42 17.88 8.52
N ASN A 45 27.80 18.02 9.70
CA ASN A 45 28.37 17.64 10.98
C ASN A 45 27.89 16.27 11.48
N ILE A 46 26.92 15.67 10.80
CA ILE A 46 26.30 14.39 11.18
C ILE A 46 26.71 13.32 10.16
N SER A 47 27.18 12.18 10.67
CA SER A 47 27.58 11.04 9.84
C SER A 47 26.39 10.45 9.08
N LEU A 48 26.62 10.12 7.81
CA LEU A 48 25.64 9.46 6.95
C LEU A 48 25.14 8.14 7.56
N ASP A 49 26.04 7.34 8.14
CA ASP A 49 25.67 6.04 8.74
C ASP A 49 24.67 6.18 9.89
N LEU A 50 24.79 7.24 10.68
CA LEU A 50 23.84 7.54 11.76
C LEU A 50 22.46 7.88 11.21
N ILE A 51 22.38 8.68 10.15
CA ILE A 51 21.11 9.04 9.48
C ILE A 51 20.48 7.77 8.88
N ILE A 52 21.25 7.00 8.13
CA ILE A 52 20.79 5.73 7.53
C ILE A 52 20.32 4.76 8.61
N SER A 53 20.97 4.70 9.78
CA SER A 53 20.58 3.80 10.87
C SER A 53 19.20 4.08 11.48
N GLN A 54 18.67 5.29 11.29
CA GLN A 54 17.31 5.65 11.74
C GLN A 54 16.24 5.36 10.68
N ILE A 55 16.63 5.18 9.42
CA ILE A 55 15.71 4.91 8.32
C ILE A 55 15.38 3.41 8.30
N THR A 56 14.09 3.07 8.34
CA THR A 56 13.62 1.68 8.31
C THR A 56 13.41 1.20 6.87
N SER A 57 13.07 2.10 5.93
CA SER A 57 12.90 1.75 4.52
C SER A 57 14.21 1.30 3.88
N ASN A 58 14.15 0.24 3.08
CA ASN A 58 15.29 -0.32 2.37
C ASN A 58 15.10 -0.30 0.86
N LEU A 59 16.20 -0.54 0.14
CA LEU A 59 16.15 -0.78 -1.30
C LEU A 59 15.24 -1.97 -1.61
N GLN A 60 14.53 -1.88 -2.73
CA GLN A 60 13.57 -2.88 -3.21
C GLN A 60 12.26 -2.97 -2.41
N ASP A 61 12.12 -2.26 -1.29
CA ASP A 61 10.85 -2.14 -0.58
C ASP A 61 9.82 -1.41 -1.43
N VAL A 62 8.55 -1.76 -1.19
CA VAL A 62 7.41 -1.07 -1.80
C VAL A 62 7.32 0.32 -1.20
N PHE A 63 7.32 1.34 -2.06
CA PHE A 63 7.19 2.73 -1.65
C PHE A 63 5.85 2.95 -0.94
N SER A 64 5.91 3.43 0.30
CA SER A 64 4.75 3.82 1.09
C SER A 64 5.02 5.20 1.67
N LYS A 65 4.15 6.17 1.33
CA LYS A 65 4.24 7.55 1.86
C LYS A 65 4.28 7.56 3.40
N GLU A 66 3.49 6.71 4.03
CA GLU A 66 3.44 6.58 5.48
C GLU A 66 4.78 6.09 6.07
N ASN A 67 5.45 5.15 5.41
CA ASN A 67 6.76 4.66 5.87
C ASN A 67 7.84 5.73 5.70
N ILE A 68 7.83 6.44 4.57
CA ILE A 68 8.76 7.56 4.33
C ILE A 68 8.56 8.67 5.37
N GLU A 69 7.32 9.04 5.68
CA GLU A 69 7.02 10.04 6.72
C GLU A 69 7.52 9.59 8.11
N LYS A 70 7.42 8.30 8.44
CA LYS A 70 7.95 7.75 9.69
C LYS A 70 9.48 7.80 9.74
N ASP A 71 10.15 7.44 8.64
CA ASP A 71 11.61 7.49 8.55
C ASP A 71 12.13 8.92 8.66
N MET A 72 11.48 9.88 7.98
CA MET A 72 11.80 11.30 8.10
C MET A 72 11.62 11.81 9.52
N LYS A 73 10.53 11.40 10.18
CA LYS A 73 10.28 11.75 11.58
C LYS A 73 11.37 11.18 12.49
N ALA A 74 11.79 9.93 12.29
CA ALA A 74 12.85 9.31 13.09
C ALA A 74 14.18 10.08 12.96
N VAL A 75 14.51 10.54 11.75
CA VAL A 75 15.69 11.39 11.52
C VAL A 75 15.53 12.76 12.19
N TYR A 76 14.36 13.38 12.10
CA TYR A 76 14.07 14.67 12.76
C TYR A 76 14.16 14.57 14.29
N ASP A 77 13.66 13.48 14.86
CA ASP A 77 13.62 13.22 16.30
C ASP A 77 15.02 13.06 16.92
N LEU A 78 16.08 12.92 16.11
CA LEU A 78 17.47 13.01 16.58
C LEU A 78 17.81 14.39 17.16
N GLY A 79 17.05 15.44 16.79
CA GLY A 79 17.23 16.80 17.29
C GLY A 79 18.42 17.56 16.69
N TYR A 80 19.07 17.01 15.65
CA TYR A 80 20.20 17.65 14.97
C TYR A 80 19.78 18.53 13.78
N PHE A 81 18.59 18.32 13.23
CA PHE A 81 18.13 18.96 12.00
C PHE A 81 16.97 19.91 12.28
N GLU A 82 17.00 21.09 11.67
CA GLU A 82 15.90 22.07 11.72
C GLU A 82 14.73 21.64 10.82
N ASP A 83 15.01 20.97 9.71
CA ASP A 83 14.03 20.49 8.73
C ASP A 83 14.53 19.21 8.05
N VAL A 84 13.62 18.31 7.68
CA VAL A 84 13.88 17.05 6.96
C VAL A 84 12.82 16.88 5.88
N ARG A 85 13.25 16.66 4.62
CA ARG A 85 12.38 16.63 3.43
C ARG A 85 12.85 15.65 2.36
#